data_AF-A0A7S0LMN8-F1
#
_entry.id   AF-A0A7S0LMN8-F1
#
_cell.length_a   1.000
_cell.length_b   1.000
_cell.length_c   1.000
_cell.angle_alpha   90.00
_cell.angle_beta   90.00
_cell.angle_gamma   90.00
#
_symmetry.space_group_name_H-M   'P 1'
#
loop_
_entity.id
_entity.type
_entity.pdbx_description
1 polymer ?
#
loop_
_entity_poly.entity_id
_entity_poly.type
_entity_poly.pdbx_seq_one_letter_code
_entity_poly.pdbx_strand_id
1 'polypeptide(L)'
;VPALVQRLEDSDGVVRRAAVKVLGKLELAALAQYAPNLVQRLEHSEGYVRQAAVEALGKLEPATLAQHVPALVQRLEDSDGVVRRAAVKVLGKLELAALAQYAPNLVQRLEHSEGYVRQAAVEALGKLEPATLAQHVPALVQR
;
A
#
# COMPACT_ATOMS: atom_id res chain seq x y z
N VAL A 1 10.13 6.83 -18.53
CA VAL A 1 9.39 6.62 -17.25
C VAL A 1 8.44 7.76 -16.89
N PRO A 2 8.81 9.07 -17.00
CA PRO A 2 7.90 10.16 -16.64
C PRO A 2 6.55 10.14 -17.37
N ALA A 3 6.57 9.89 -18.69
CA ALA A 3 5.35 9.76 -19.48
C ALA A 3 4.45 8.60 -19.02
N LEU A 4 5.03 7.49 -18.55
CA LEU A 4 4.27 6.36 -18.00
C LEU A 4 3.64 6.70 -16.65
N VAL A 5 4.36 7.43 -15.80
CA VAL A 5 3.82 7.92 -14.52
C VAL A 5 2.65 8.88 -14.76
N GLN A 6 2.72 9.74 -15.78
CA GLN A 6 1.58 10.59 -16.18
C GLN A 6 0.38 9.77 -16.67
N ARG A 7 0.59 8.64 -17.35
CA ARG A 7 -0.51 7.77 -17.79
C ARG A 7 -1.23 7.05 -16.65
N LEU A 8 -0.77 7.16 -15.40
CA LEU A 8 -1.53 6.70 -14.23
C LEU A 8 -2.75 7.60 -13.94
N GLU A 9 -2.77 8.81 -14.48
CA GLU A 9 -3.87 9.79 -14.36
C GLU A 9 -4.82 9.78 -15.55
N ASP A 10 -4.58 8.93 -16.54
CA ASP A 10 -5.41 8.85 -17.75
C ASP A 10 -6.87 8.52 -17.39
N SER A 11 -7.85 9.09 -18.10
CA SER A 11 -9.26 8.82 -17.85
C SER A 11 -9.66 7.39 -18.25
N ASP A 12 -8.95 6.78 -19.20
CA ASP A 12 -9.16 5.40 -19.61
C ASP A 12 -8.45 4.41 -18.66
N GLY A 13 -9.24 3.57 -18.00
CA GLY A 13 -8.72 2.53 -17.10
C GLY A 13 -7.85 1.48 -17.79
N VAL A 14 -8.03 1.23 -19.09
CA VAL A 14 -7.16 0.36 -19.88
C VAL A 14 -5.77 0.96 -19.99
N VAL A 15 -5.68 2.27 -20.28
CA VAL A 15 -4.41 3.00 -20.38
C VAL A 15 -3.70 3.02 -19.03
N ARG A 16 -4.41 3.30 -17.93
CA ARG A 16 -3.82 3.25 -16.58
C ARG A 16 -3.26 1.87 -16.24
N ARG A 17 -4.02 0.79 -16.47
CA ARG A 17 -3.56 -0.58 -16.22
C ARG A 17 -2.35 -0.94 -17.07
N ALA A 18 -2.33 -0.51 -18.34
CA ALA A 18 -1.19 -0.70 -19.21
C ALA A 18 0.05 0.04 -18.67
N ALA A 19 -0.11 1.28 -18.21
CA ALA A 19 0.96 2.06 -17.60
C ALA A 19 1.54 1.36 -16.36
N VAL A 20 0.71 0.90 -15.42
CA VAL A 20 1.15 0.11 -14.24
C VAL A 20 1.89 -1.16 -14.66
N LYS A 21 1.37 -1.88 -15.66
CA LYS A 21 1.99 -3.11 -16.17
C LYS A 21 3.36 -2.84 -16.77
N VAL A 22 3.52 -1.77 -17.54
CA VAL A 22 4.80 -1.38 -18.15
C VAL A 22 5.77 -0.90 -17.07
N LEU A 23 5.33 -0.08 -16.10
CA LEU A 23 6.16 0.36 -14.98
C LEU A 23 6.76 -0.82 -14.21
N GLY A 24 5.98 -1.89 -13.98
CA GLY A 24 6.46 -3.10 -13.32
C GLY A 24 7.37 -4.01 -14.14
N LYS A 25 7.64 -3.67 -15.41
CA LYS A 25 8.62 -4.35 -16.27
C LYS A 25 9.91 -3.54 -16.45
N LEU A 26 9.94 -2.31 -15.95
CA LEU A 26 11.13 -1.48 -16.01
C LEU A 26 12.19 -2.01 -15.05
N GLU A 27 13.44 -1.65 -15.30
CA GLU A 27 14.50 -1.81 -14.31
C GLU A 27 14.09 -1.12 -13.00
N LEU A 28 14.21 -1.85 -11.90
CA LEU A 28 13.62 -1.45 -10.62
C LEU A 28 14.28 -0.20 -10.05
N ALA A 29 15.58 -0.02 -10.29
CA ALA A 29 16.29 1.21 -9.98
C ALA A 29 15.71 2.43 -10.71
N ALA A 30 15.31 2.26 -11.98
CA ALA A 30 14.70 3.32 -12.76
C ALA A 30 13.26 3.63 -12.32
N LEU A 31 12.55 2.72 -11.66
CA LEU A 31 11.25 2.98 -11.05
C LEU A 31 11.39 3.66 -9.68
N ALA A 32 12.38 3.24 -8.89
CA ALA A 32 12.64 3.77 -7.54
C ALA A 32 12.82 5.29 -7.51
N GLN A 33 13.51 5.86 -8.50
CA GLN A 33 13.68 7.33 -8.61
C GLN A 33 12.35 8.10 -8.73
N TYR A 34 11.26 7.44 -9.16
CA TYR A 34 9.94 8.04 -9.28
C TYR A 34 9.00 7.70 -8.13
N ALA A 35 9.45 6.94 -7.13
CA ALA A 35 8.63 6.59 -5.98
C ALA A 35 8.05 7.82 -5.25
N PRO A 36 8.77 8.94 -5.05
CA PRO A 36 8.18 10.16 -4.49
C PRO A 36 7.02 10.72 -5.32
N ASN A 37 7.13 10.67 -6.65
CA ASN A 37 6.06 11.13 -7.55
C ASN A 37 4.82 10.21 -7.50
N LEU A 38 5.05 8.91 -7.27
CA LEU A 38 3.95 7.95 -7.06
C LEU A 38 3.29 8.18 -5.69
N VAL A 39 4.06 8.47 -4.65
CA VAL A 39 3.53 8.81 -3.31
C VAL A 39 2.64 10.05 -3.36
N GLN A 40 3.03 11.10 -4.10
CA GLN A 40 2.18 12.29 -4.28
C GLN A 40 0.81 11.96 -4.87
N ARG A 41 0.74 10.99 -5.79
CA ARG A 41 -0.52 10.55 -6.44
C ARG A 41 -1.42 9.75 -5.52
N LEU A 42 -0.93 9.33 -4.35
CA LEU A 42 -1.80 8.77 -3.33
C LEU A 42 -2.78 9.82 -2.81
N GLU A 43 -2.50 11.11 -2.90
CA GLU A 43 -3.40 12.20 -2.45
C GLU A 43 -4.30 12.75 -3.57
N HIS A 44 -4.34 12.08 -4.73
CA HIS A 44 -5.14 12.55 -5.87
C HIS A 44 -6.66 12.47 -5.56
N SER A 45 -7.44 13.40 -6.08
CA SER A 45 -8.90 13.47 -5.87
C SER A 45 -9.62 12.21 -6.36
N GLU A 46 -9.23 11.74 -7.54
CA GLU A 46 -9.78 10.55 -8.18
C GLU A 46 -9.25 9.23 -7.59
N GLY A 47 -10.15 8.37 -7.12
CA GLY A 47 -9.81 7.08 -6.49
C GLY A 47 -9.05 6.13 -7.41
N TYR A 48 -9.36 6.14 -8.71
CA TYR A 48 -8.66 5.30 -9.68
C TYR A 48 -7.19 5.70 -9.88
N VAL A 49 -6.83 6.97 -9.69
CA VAL A 49 -5.44 7.43 -9.74
C VAL A 49 -4.69 6.98 -8.50
N ARG A 50 -5.32 7.13 -7.33
CA ARG A 50 -4.77 6.63 -6.06
C ARG A 50 -4.52 5.12 -6.13
N GLN A 51 -5.46 4.36 -6.67
CA GLN A 51 -5.30 2.92 -6.91
C GLN A 51 -4.07 2.64 -7.79
N ALA A 52 -3.98 3.30 -8.95
CA ALA A 52 -2.88 3.09 -9.89
C ALA A 52 -1.52 3.42 -9.25
N ALA A 53 -1.47 4.46 -8.42
CA ALA A 53 -0.28 4.83 -7.65
C ALA A 53 0.11 3.76 -6.62
N VAL A 54 -0.84 3.23 -5.85
CA VAL A 54 -0.60 2.12 -4.92
C VAL A 54 -0.06 0.90 -5.66
N GLU A 55 -0.69 0.51 -6.78
CA GLU A 55 -0.27 -0.64 -7.57
C GLU A 55 1.14 -0.47 -8.17
N ALA A 56 1.47 0.75 -8.61
CA ALA A 56 2.79 1.10 -9.13
C ALA A 56 3.87 1.08 -8.03
N LEU A 57 3.58 1.61 -6.83
CA LEU A 57 4.48 1.49 -5.68
C LEU A 57 4.74 0.02 -5.34
N GLY A 58 3.71 -0.83 -5.42
CA GLY A 58 3.85 -2.27 -5.22
C GLY A 58 4.65 -3.03 -6.30
N LYS A 59 5.25 -2.33 -7.28
CA LYS A 59 6.23 -2.86 -8.23
C LYS A 59 7.68 -2.58 -7.83
N LEU A 60 7.90 -1.74 -6.82
CA LEU A 60 9.22 -1.48 -6.27
C LEU A 60 9.77 -2.71 -5.57
N GLU A 61 11.09 -2.80 -5.51
CA GLU A 61 11.79 -3.76 -4.64
C GLU A 61 11.38 -3.53 -3.17
N PRO A 62 11.27 -4.60 -2.35
CA PRO A 62 10.80 -4.50 -0.97
C PRO A 62 11.55 -3.45 -0.13
N ALA A 63 12.87 -3.36 -0.29
CA ALA A 63 13.70 -2.39 0.42
C ALA A 63 13.33 -0.94 0.11
N THR A 64 12.99 -0.63 -1.15
CA THR A 64 12.53 0.72 -1.54
C THR A 64 11.07 0.93 -1.13
N LEU A 65 10.22 -0.07 -1.33
CA LEU A 65 8.81 0.00 -0.93
C LEU A 65 8.65 0.26 0.57
N ALA A 66 9.54 -0.30 1.41
CA ALA A 66 9.54 -0.12 2.85
C ALA A 66 9.63 1.36 3.27
N GLN A 67 10.30 2.20 2.47
CA GLN A 67 10.40 3.65 2.73
C GLN A 67 9.05 4.38 2.58
N HIS A 68 8.08 3.75 1.94
CA HIS A 68 6.76 4.33 1.63
C HIS A 68 5.61 3.65 2.37
N VAL A 69 5.89 2.74 3.31
CA VAL A 69 4.86 2.09 4.12
C VAL A 69 3.97 3.07 4.86
N PRO A 70 4.44 4.17 5.47
CA PRO A 70 3.55 5.08 6.18
C PRO A 70 2.43 5.63 5.29
N ALA A 71 2.75 5.98 4.05
CA ALA A 71 1.78 6.47 3.07
C ALA A 71 0.82 5.34 2.62
N LEU A 72 1.31 4.11 2.46
CA LEU A 72 0.47 2.95 2.13
C LEU A 72 -0.47 2.57 3.28
N VAL A 73 -0.03 2.69 4.54
CA VAL A 73 -0.86 2.45 5.73
C VAL A 73 -2.00 3.47 5.81
N GLN A 74 -1.77 4.73 5.44
CA GLN A 74 -2.84 5.73 5.35
C GLN A 74 -3.91 5.35 4.31
N ARG A 75 -3.54 4.65 3.23
CA ARG A 75 -4.50 4.17 2.22
C ARG A 75 -5.37 3.00 2.67
N LEU A 76 -5.14 2.44 3.86
CA LEU A 76 -6.09 1.51 4.47
C LEU A 76 -7.40 2.20 4.88
N GLU A 77 -7.38 3.52 5.07
CA GLU A 77 -8.54 4.36 5.43
C GLU A 77 -9.09 5.14 4.22
N ASP A 78 -8.64 4.82 3.01
CA ASP A 78 -9.08 5.52 1.80
C ASP A 78 -10.61 5.43 1.63
N SER A 79 -11.26 6.48 1.12
CA SER A 79 -12.71 6.47 0.87
C SER A 79 -13.13 5.43 -0.18
N ASP A 80 -12.25 5.10 -1.12
CA ASP A 80 -12.47 4.11 -2.18
C ASP A 80 -12.03 2.70 -1.75
N GLY A 81 -12.97 1.75 -1.76
CA GLY A 81 -12.71 0.36 -1.38
C GLY A 81 -11.73 -0.39 -2.26
N VAL A 82 -11.56 0.02 -3.52
CA VAL A 82 -10.55 -0.56 -4.42
C VAL A 82 -9.15 -0.14 -3.98
N VAL A 83 -8.96 1.13 -3.61
CA VAL A 83 -7.68 1.66 -3.14
C VAL A 83 -7.25 0.96 -1.85
N ARG A 84 -8.19 0.78 -0.91
CA ARG A 84 -7.91 0.06 0.34
C ARG A 84 -7.44 -1.37 0.12
N ARG A 85 -8.13 -2.12 -0.75
CA ARG A 85 -7.73 -3.50 -1.10
C ARG A 85 -6.36 -3.53 -1.77
N ALA A 86 -6.06 -2.56 -2.63
CA ALA A 86 -4.74 -2.43 -3.25
C ALA A 86 -3.66 -2.19 -2.18
N ALA A 87 -3.92 -1.33 -1.19
CA ALA A 87 -2.99 -1.02 -0.12
C ALA A 87 -2.65 -2.26 0.72
N VAL A 88 -3.66 -3.04 1.14
CA VAL A 88 -3.45 -4.32 1.86
C VAL A 88 -2.59 -5.28 1.03
N LYS A 89 -2.93 -5.44 -0.25
CA LYS A 89 -2.21 -6.34 -1.16
C LYS A 89 -0.75 -5.93 -1.29
N VAL A 90 -0.46 -4.63 -1.38
CA VAL A 90 0.90 -4.10 -1.55
C VAL A 90 1.70 -4.18 -0.26
N LEU A 91 1.12 -3.77 0.88
CA LEU A 91 1.76 -3.89 2.20
C LEU A 91 2.18 -5.33 2.49
N GLY A 92 1.31 -6.27 2.13
CA GLY A 92 1.60 -7.67 2.36
C GLY A 92 2.55 -8.34 1.36
N LYS A 93 3.23 -7.58 0.50
CA LYS A 93 4.41 -8.02 -0.28
C LYS A 93 5.73 -7.71 0.42
N LEU A 94 5.70 -6.88 1.46
CA LEU A 94 6.90 -6.53 2.20
C LEU A 94 7.38 -7.71 3.04
N GLU A 95 8.70 -7.79 3.22
CA GLU A 95 9.28 -8.70 4.20
C GLU A 95 8.74 -8.40 5.59
N LEU A 96 8.58 -9.45 6.39
CA LEU A 96 7.93 -9.38 7.70
C LEU A 96 8.62 -8.40 8.64
N ALA A 97 9.95 -8.31 8.58
CA ALA A 97 10.74 -7.36 9.34
C ALA A 97 10.38 -5.90 9.02
N ALA A 98 10.15 -5.58 7.75
CA ALA A 98 9.77 -4.23 7.32
C ALA A 98 8.33 -3.88 7.73
N LEU A 99 7.43 -4.87 7.80
CA LEU A 99 6.05 -4.67 8.23
C LEU A 99 5.92 -4.61 9.76
N ALA A 100 6.78 -5.32 10.50
CA ALA A 100 6.75 -5.43 11.96
C ALA A 100 6.85 -4.07 12.68
N GLN A 101 7.66 -3.14 12.16
CA GLN A 101 7.77 -1.79 12.73
C GLN A 101 6.45 -0.99 12.66
N TYR A 102 5.53 -1.38 11.78
CA TYR A 102 4.20 -0.76 11.62
C TYR A 102 3.08 -1.52 12.32
N ALA A 103 3.41 -2.59 13.04
CA ALA A 103 2.44 -3.37 13.79
C ALA A 103 1.61 -2.51 14.78
N PRO A 104 2.16 -1.52 15.52
CA PRO A 104 1.34 -0.64 16.35
C PRO A 104 0.28 0.15 15.56
N ASN A 105 0.65 0.67 14.39
CA ASN A 105 -0.27 1.40 13.52
C ASN A 105 -1.38 0.48 12.99
N LEU A 106 -1.02 -0.73 12.55
CA LEU A 106 -1.99 -1.72 12.08
C LEU A 106 -2.91 -2.18 13.21
N VAL A 107 -2.38 -2.35 14.42
CA VAL A 107 -3.18 -2.63 15.62
C VAL A 107 -4.19 -1.50 15.82
N GLN A 108 -3.80 -0.23 15.83
CA GLN A 108 -4.76 0.89 15.99
C GLN A 108 -5.93 0.83 15.00
N ARG A 109 -5.72 0.37 13.77
CA ARG A 109 -6.77 0.24 12.74
C ARG A 109 -7.84 -0.81 13.05
N LEU A 110 -7.64 -1.65 14.06
CA LEU A 110 -8.66 -2.59 14.54
C LEU A 110 -9.81 -1.90 15.30
N GLU A 111 -9.65 -0.67 15.76
CA GLU A 111 -10.74 0.14 16.37
C GLU A 111 -11.49 0.99 15.37
N HIS A 112 -11.10 0.95 14.09
CA HIS A 112 -11.71 1.80 13.09
C HIS A 112 -13.20 1.48 12.92
N SER A 113 -14.05 2.52 12.79
CA SER A 113 -15.51 2.39 12.67
C SER A 113 -15.92 1.51 11.49
N GLU A 114 -15.25 1.70 10.36
CA GLU A 114 -15.45 0.96 9.12
C GLU A 114 -14.89 -0.48 9.18
N GLY A 115 -15.75 -1.47 8.97
CA GLY A 115 -15.38 -2.90 9.07
C GLY A 115 -14.32 -3.35 8.07
N TYR A 116 -14.26 -2.73 6.90
CA TYR A 116 -13.24 -3.05 5.90
C TYR A 116 -11.83 -2.63 6.33
N VAL A 117 -11.68 -1.57 7.15
CA VAL A 117 -10.37 -1.11 7.65
C VAL A 117 -9.86 -2.11 8.67
N ARG A 118 -10.76 -2.60 9.53
CA ARG A 118 -10.45 -3.65 10.50
C ARG A 118 -10.02 -4.93 9.81
N GLN A 119 -10.74 -5.38 8.78
CA GLN A 119 -10.36 -6.57 8.00
C GLN A 119 -8.97 -6.42 7.37
N ALA A 120 -8.73 -5.27 6.72
CA ALA A 120 -7.45 -4.95 6.11
C ALA A 120 -6.27 -4.98 7.11
N ALA A 121 -6.49 -4.47 8.32
CA ALA A 121 -5.53 -4.50 9.39
C ALA A 121 -5.24 -5.92 9.89
N VAL A 122 -6.28 -6.76 10.06
CA VAL A 122 -6.13 -8.17 10.43
C VAL A 122 -5.34 -8.94 9.38
N GLU A 123 -5.65 -8.76 8.09
CA GLU A 123 -4.94 -9.41 6.99
C GLU A 123 -3.45 -9.01 6.94
N ALA A 124 -3.13 -7.74 7.23
CA ALA A 124 -1.76 -7.26 7.30
C ALA A 124 -1.02 -7.80 8.54
N LEU A 125 -1.65 -7.79 9.71
CA LEU A 125 -1.09 -8.33 10.94
C LEU A 125 -0.85 -9.83 10.84
N GLY A 126 -1.77 -10.59 10.25
CA GLY A 126 -1.64 -12.04 10.07
C GLY A 126 -0.45 -12.48 9.21
N LYS A 127 0.23 -11.55 8.53
CA LYS A 127 1.48 -11.83 7.82
C LYS A 127 2.69 -11.81 8.75
N LEU A 128 2.65 -11.07 9.87
CA LEU A 128 3.77 -10.92 10.79
C LEU A 128 4.14 -12.25 11.47
N GLU A 129 5.40 -12.37 11.87
CA GLU A 129 5.85 -13.54 12.62
C GLU A 129 5.11 -13.65 13.96
N PRO A 130 4.86 -14.89 14.44
CA PRO A 130 4.17 -15.12 15.71
C PRO A 130 4.79 -14.37 16.90
N ALA A 131 6.12 -14.20 16.91
CA ALA A 131 6.82 -13.46 17.95
C ALA A 131 6.46 -11.97 17.97
N THR A 132 6.33 -11.34 16.80
CA THR A 132 5.88 -9.94 16.68
C THR A 132 4.40 -9.82 17.05
N LEU A 133 3.57 -10.76 16.61
CA LEU A 133 2.15 -10.79 16.99
C LEU A 133 1.94 -10.94 18.50
N ALA A 134 2.74 -11.78 19.15
CA ALA A 134 2.69 -12.00 20.60
C ALA A 134 2.86 -10.71 21.41
N GLN A 135 3.72 -9.79 20.95
CA GLN A 135 3.93 -8.48 21.59
C GLN A 135 2.68 -7.59 21.56
N HIS A 136 1.76 -7.84 20.62
CA HIS A 136 0.54 -7.07 20.45
C HIS A 136 -0.72 -7.79 20.95
N VAL A 137 -0.60 -9.05 21.42
CA VAL A 137 -1.73 -9.84 21.95
C VAL A 137 -2.59 -9.06 22.94
N PRO A 138 -2.04 -8.35 23.95
CA PRO A 138 -2.87 -7.59 24.89
C PRO A 138 -3.79 -6.57 24.23
N ALA A 139 -3.34 -5.94 23.15
CA ALA A 139 -4.14 -4.98 22.37
C ALA A 139 -5.12 -5.67 21.40
N LEU A 140 -4.89 -6.93 21.04
CA LEU A 140 -5.77 -7.73 20.19
C LEU A 140 -6.93 -8.37 20.97
N VAL A 141 -6.73 -8.75 22.23
CA VAL A 141 -7.78 -9.37 23.08
C VAL A 141 -8.70 -8.39 23.81
N GLN A 142 -8.39 -7.09 23.84
CA GLN A 142 -9.21 -6.06 24.51
C GLN A 142 -10.24 -5.38 23.59
N ARG A 143 -10.44 -5.88 22.38
CA ARG A 143 -11.28 -5.29 21.33
C ARG A 143 -12.28 -6.30 20.79
#